data_AF-A0A817KH96-F1
#
_entry.id   AF-A0A817KH96-F1
#
_cell.length_a   1.000
_cell.length_b   1.000
_cell.length_c   1.000
_cell.angle_alpha   90.00
_cell.angle_beta   90.00
_cell.angle_gamma   90.00
#
_symmetry.space_group_name_H-M   'P 1'
#
loop_
_entity.id
_entity.type
_entity.pdbx_description
1 polymer ?
#
loop_
_entity_poly.entity_id
_entity_poly.type
_entity_poly.pdbx_seq_one_letter_code
_entity_poly.pdbx_strand_id
1 'polypeptide(L)'
;MGCILGILGCCFGSTACSLCCSCCPSARNSLVTRLAYGILLLVGTIISWIFLTPNLVNELSKIPVLCKSETLYGIEILERQIACERIVGYLSVYRIQFSFACFFFLMMLLMLCVKRSKDPRSGIQNGFWVFKILIIFGICIGTFFIPNKGFAPSKLIIN
;
A
#
# COMPACT_ATOMS: atom_id res chain seq x y z
N MET A 1 -18.65 11.79 24.92
CA MET A 1 -17.45 10.95 24.71
C MET A 1 -17.74 9.65 23.92
N GLY A 2 -18.80 9.58 23.09
CA GLY A 2 -19.14 8.36 22.31
C GLY A 2 -18.73 8.38 20.83
N CYS A 3 -18.30 9.52 20.30
CA CYS A 3 -18.06 9.66 18.86
C CYS A 3 -16.73 9.06 18.38
N ILE A 4 -15.75 8.89 19.26
CA ILE A 4 -14.42 8.35 18.90
C ILE A 4 -14.47 6.81 18.82
N LEU A 5 -15.22 6.17 19.72
CA LEU A 5 -15.45 4.71 19.69
C LEU A 5 -16.38 4.29 18.53
N GLY A 6 -17.33 5.15 18.14
CA GLY A 6 -18.16 4.94 16.94
C GLY A 6 -17.39 5.01 15.62
N ILE A 7 -16.20 5.63 15.60
CA ILE A 7 -15.34 5.68 14.40
C ILE A 7 -14.65 4.33 14.16
N LEU A 8 -14.27 3.61 15.23
CA LEU A 8 -13.67 2.27 15.12
C LEU A 8 -14.70 1.20 14.74
N GLY A 9 -15.94 1.31 15.25
CA GLY A 9 -17.04 0.42 14.88
C GLY A 9 -17.58 0.64 13.45
N CYS A 10 -17.29 1.78 12.83
CA CYS A 10 -17.78 2.14 11.49
C CYS A 10 -16.69 2.04 10.40
N CYS A 11 -15.56 1.36 10.69
CA CYS A 11 -14.46 1.14 9.75
C CYS A 11 -14.82 0.26 8.53
N PHE A 12 -16.01 -0.35 8.48
CA PHE A 12 -16.48 -1.17 7.35
C PHE A 12 -17.39 -0.43 6.36
N GLY A 13 -17.67 0.87 6.56
CA GLY A 13 -18.31 1.71 5.54
C GLY A 13 -19.36 2.67 6.09
N SER A 14 -19.21 3.95 5.78
CA SER A 14 -20.14 5.02 6.18
C SER A 14 -21.56 4.87 5.63
N THR A 15 -21.82 3.91 4.73
CA THR A 15 -23.17 3.57 4.25
C THR A 15 -23.97 2.70 5.22
N ALA A 16 -23.32 1.98 6.14
CA ALA A 16 -24.02 1.18 7.17
C ALA A 16 -24.42 2.02 8.40
N CYS A 17 -23.62 3.02 8.78
CA CYS A 17 -23.94 3.90 9.91
C CYS A 17 -25.05 4.92 9.61
N SER A 18 -25.34 5.25 8.34
CA SER A 18 -26.43 6.17 7.99
C SER A 18 -27.83 5.56 8.17
N LEU A 19 -27.95 4.23 8.27
CA LEU A 19 -29.21 3.55 8.58
C LEU A 19 -29.48 3.45 10.09
N CYS A 20 -28.46 3.67 10.94
CA CYS A 20 -28.56 3.43 12.38
C CYS A 20 -28.41 4.71 13.24
N CYS A 21 -28.03 5.86 12.65
CA CYS A 21 -27.86 7.11 13.40
C CYS A 21 -28.24 8.33 12.54
N SER A 22 -29.39 8.96 12.86
CA SER A 22 -29.84 10.25 12.28
C SER A 22 -28.98 11.47 12.68
N CYS A 23 -27.86 11.25 13.39
CA CYS A 23 -27.10 12.29 14.08
C CYS A 23 -25.72 12.60 13.46
N CYS A 24 -25.42 12.07 12.27
CA CYS A 24 -24.11 12.28 11.62
C CYS A 24 -24.21 13.28 10.44
N PRO A 25 -23.64 14.49 10.57
CA PRO A 25 -23.73 15.53 9.54
C PRO A 25 -22.85 15.18 8.34
N SER A 26 -23.49 15.10 7.16
CA SER A 26 -22.87 14.79 5.86
C SER A 26 -21.65 15.69 5.50
N ALA A 27 -21.54 16.87 6.10
CA ALA A 27 -20.44 17.82 5.91
C ALA A 27 -19.08 17.36 6.50
N ARG A 28 -19.05 16.44 7.48
CA ARG A 28 -17.79 15.95 8.10
C ARG A 28 -17.10 14.83 7.30
N ASN A 29 -17.80 14.27 6.31
CA ASN A 29 -17.33 13.12 5.55
C ASN A 29 -16.07 13.40 4.71
N SER A 30 -15.93 14.60 4.14
CA SER A 30 -14.76 14.92 3.29
C SER A 30 -13.46 15.12 4.07
N LEU A 31 -13.51 15.56 5.33
CA LEU A 31 -12.30 15.70 6.15
C LEU A 31 -11.84 14.34 6.68
N VAL A 32 -12.79 13.52 7.12
CA VAL A 32 -12.52 12.15 7.60
C VAL A 32 -11.88 11.31 6.50
N THR A 33 -12.36 11.42 5.26
CA THR A 33 -11.81 10.62 4.16
C THR A 33 -10.41 11.06 3.76
N ARG A 34 -10.13 12.37 3.76
CA ARG A 34 -8.77 12.90 3.57
C ARG A 34 -7.81 12.40 4.65
N LEU A 35 -8.22 12.47 5.92
CA LEU A 35 -7.42 11.95 7.04
C LEU A 35 -7.20 10.44 6.93
N ALA A 36 -8.23 9.68 6.57
CA ALA A 36 -8.14 8.24 6.41
C ALA A 36 -7.17 7.84 5.27
N TYR A 37 -7.18 8.54 4.12
CA TYR A 37 -6.16 8.32 3.08
C TYR A 37 -4.75 8.69 3.55
N GLY A 38 -4.60 9.75 4.36
CA GLY A 38 -3.33 10.10 4.98
C GLY A 38 -2.82 9.02 5.94
N ILE A 39 -3.68 8.51 6.81
CA ILE A 39 -3.35 7.40 7.73
C ILE A 39 -3.01 6.14 6.95
N LEU A 40 -3.75 5.83 5.87
CA LEU A 40 -3.47 4.70 5.00
C LEU A 40 -2.07 4.77 4.37
N LEU A 41 -1.67 5.96 3.88
CA LEU A 41 -0.31 6.18 3.40
C LEU A 41 0.73 6.04 4.50
N LEU A 42 0.47 6.57 5.70
CA LEU A 42 1.36 6.41 6.84
C LEU A 42 1.54 4.94 7.23
N VAL A 43 0.46 4.16 7.27
CA VAL A 43 0.52 2.72 7.51
C VAL A 43 1.35 2.04 6.42
N GLY A 44 1.14 2.37 5.14
CA GLY A 44 1.96 1.86 4.04
C GLY A 44 3.46 2.16 4.19
N THR A 45 3.81 3.36 4.66
CA THR A 45 5.21 3.73 4.93
C THR A 45 5.79 3.01 6.14
N ILE A 46 5.02 2.81 7.21
CA ILE A 46 5.45 2.06 8.40
C ILE A 46 5.69 0.59 8.01
N ILE A 47 4.78 -0.01 7.24
CA ILE A 47 4.96 -1.38 6.72
C ILE A 47 6.23 -1.44 5.87
N SER A 48 6.43 -0.51 4.94
CA SER A 48 7.65 -0.45 4.13
C SER A 48 8.91 -0.35 5.00
N TRP A 49 8.89 0.43 6.07
CA TRP A 49 10.01 0.51 7.00
C TRP A 49 10.28 -0.81 7.73
N ILE A 50 9.23 -1.54 8.13
CA ILE A 50 9.36 -2.88 8.72
C ILE A 50 10.06 -3.85 7.75
N PHE A 51 9.76 -3.78 6.45
CA PHE A 51 10.41 -4.59 5.41
C PHE A 51 11.92 -4.33 5.23
N LEU A 52 12.45 -3.23 5.77
CA LEU A 52 13.89 -2.94 5.78
C LEU A 52 14.62 -3.57 6.99
N THR A 53 13.87 -4.09 7.97
CA THR A 53 14.44 -4.67 9.20
C THR A 53 15.18 -5.98 8.88
N PRO A 54 16.41 -6.19 9.39
CA PRO A 54 17.22 -7.36 9.06
C PRO A 54 16.53 -8.70 9.40
N ASN A 55 15.76 -8.74 10.50
CA ASN A 55 15.03 -9.94 10.90
C ASN A 55 14.05 -10.43 9.81
N LEU A 56 13.37 -9.50 9.14
CA LEU A 56 12.39 -9.85 8.11
C LEU A 56 13.09 -10.17 6.79
N VAL A 57 14.13 -9.42 6.45
CA VAL A 57 14.96 -9.66 5.27
C VAL A 57 15.58 -11.07 5.29
N ASN A 58 16.04 -11.54 6.45
CA ASN A 58 16.62 -12.88 6.61
C ASN A 58 15.60 -14.01 6.39
N GLU A 59 14.32 -13.78 6.65
CA GLU A 59 13.25 -14.73 6.34
C GLU A 59 12.87 -14.69 4.87
N LEU A 60 12.85 -13.51 4.25
CA LEU A 60 12.58 -13.36 2.81
C LEU A 60 13.74 -13.87 1.94
N SER A 61 15.00 -13.79 2.38
CA SER A 61 16.16 -14.26 1.63
C SER A 61 16.20 -15.78 1.46
N LYS A 62 15.50 -16.52 2.32
CA LYS A 62 15.29 -17.97 2.18
C LYS A 62 14.43 -18.34 0.96
N ILE A 63 13.70 -17.39 0.38
CA ILE A 63 12.83 -17.62 -0.78
C ILE A 63 13.65 -17.46 -2.07
N PRO A 64 13.98 -18.55 -2.79
CA PRO A 64 14.91 -18.52 -3.92
C PRO A 64 14.39 -17.71 -5.11
N VAL A 65 13.09 -17.45 -5.18
CA VAL A 65 12.46 -16.62 -6.23
C VAL A 65 12.86 -15.15 -6.11
N LEU A 66 13.09 -14.66 -4.89
CA LEU A 66 13.42 -13.25 -4.65
C LEU A 66 14.92 -12.95 -4.89
N CYS A 67 15.79 -13.94 -4.65
CA CYS A 67 17.24 -13.84 -4.88
C CYS A 67 17.72 -14.12 -6.31
N LYS A 68 16.84 -14.38 -7.27
CA LYS A 68 17.21 -14.55 -8.69
C LYS A 68 17.53 -13.19 -9.33
N SER A 69 18.75 -12.69 -9.11
CA SER A 69 19.33 -11.61 -9.91
C SER A 69 20.51 -12.14 -10.73
N GLU A 70 20.49 -11.88 -12.04
CA GLU A 70 21.55 -12.27 -12.97
C GLU A 70 22.90 -11.63 -12.62
N THR A 71 22.92 -10.51 -11.86
CA THR A 71 24.14 -9.81 -11.45
C THR A 71 24.95 -10.50 -10.36
N LEU A 72 24.43 -11.59 -9.78
CA LEU A 72 25.08 -12.34 -8.69
C LEU A 72 25.73 -13.65 -9.18
N TYR A 73 25.79 -13.85 -10.50
CA TYR A 73 26.48 -14.98 -11.12
C TYR A 73 27.98 -14.68 -11.21
N GLY A 74 28.78 -15.29 -10.30
CA GLY A 74 30.25 -15.16 -10.31
C GLY A 74 30.90 -14.63 -9.03
N ILE A 75 30.12 -14.37 -7.97
CA ILE A 75 30.60 -13.87 -6.67
C ILE A 75 30.63 -15.02 -5.64
N GLU A 76 31.57 -14.99 -4.67
CA GLU A 76 31.61 -15.93 -3.55
C GLU A 76 30.23 -16.07 -2.86
N ILE A 77 29.96 -17.27 -2.34
CA ILE A 77 28.63 -17.65 -1.79
C ILE A 77 28.20 -16.69 -0.66
N LEU A 78 29.14 -16.23 0.16
CA LEU A 78 28.88 -15.34 1.30
C LEU A 78 28.49 -13.92 0.86
N GLU A 79 29.26 -13.33 -0.05
CA GLU A 79 28.95 -12.00 -0.60
C GLU A 79 27.63 -12.01 -1.39
N ARG A 80 27.33 -13.13 -2.07
CA ARG A 80 26.07 -13.32 -2.77
C ARG A 80 24.86 -13.27 -1.83
N GLN A 81 24.99 -13.83 -0.63
CA GLN A 81 23.92 -13.85 0.35
C GLN A 81 23.66 -12.45 0.93
N ILE A 82 24.73 -11.74 1.31
CA ILE A 82 24.66 -10.37 1.85
C ILE A 82 24.07 -9.41 0.81
N ALA A 83 24.50 -9.51 -0.44
CA ALA A 83 23.96 -8.71 -1.53
C ALA A 83 22.48 -9.03 -1.80
N CYS A 84 22.07 -10.30 -1.72
CA CYS A 84 20.66 -10.66 -1.87
C CYS A 84 19.81 -10.04 -0.75
N GLU A 85 20.21 -10.18 0.51
CA GLU A 85 19.47 -9.63 1.66
C GLU A 85 19.21 -8.13 1.49
N ARG A 86 20.26 -7.37 1.14
CA ARG A 86 20.12 -5.93 0.87
C ARG A 86 19.15 -5.66 -0.29
N ILE A 87 19.31 -6.34 -1.42
CA ILE A 87 18.49 -6.11 -2.62
C ILE A 87 17.02 -6.47 -2.37
N VAL A 88 16.74 -7.58 -1.68
CA VAL A 88 15.37 -8.05 -1.40
C VAL A 88 14.63 -7.11 -0.48
N GLY A 89 15.31 -6.54 0.54
CA GLY A 89 14.73 -5.53 1.42
C GLY A 89 14.27 -4.29 0.63
N TYR A 90 15.17 -3.68 -0.15
CA TYR A 90 14.83 -2.51 -0.96
C TYR A 90 13.77 -2.80 -2.02
N LEU A 91 13.88 -3.93 -2.71
CA LEU A 91 12.92 -4.35 -3.73
C LEU A 91 11.51 -4.53 -3.14
N SER A 92 11.41 -5.07 -1.93
CA SER A 92 10.11 -5.24 -1.24
C SER A 92 9.48 -3.89 -0.92
N VAL A 93 10.27 -2.91 -0.46
CA VAL A 93 9.81 -1.53 -0.26
C VAL A 93 9.29 -0.91 -1.56
N TYR A 94 10.03 -1.06 -2.66
CA TYR A 94 9.58 -0.55 -3.96
C TYR A 94 8.26 -1.17 -4.41
N ARG A 95 8.06 -2.48 -4.22
CA ARG A 95 6.81 -3.18 -4.60
C ARG A 95 5.61 -2.71 -3.79
N ILE A 96 5.78 -2.48 -2.50
CA ILE A 96 4.71 -1.97 -1.62
C ILE A 96 4.36 -0.55 -2.02
N GLN A 97 5.35 0.34 -2.14
CA GLN A 97 5.12 1.74 -2.47
C GLN A 97 4.57 1.91 -3.89
N PHE A 98 5.00 1.07 -4.84
CA PHE A 98 4.42 1.02 -6.18
C PHE A 98 2.94 0.61 -6.15
N SER A 99 2.54 -0.36 -5.30
CA SER A 99 1.13 -0.72 -5.11
C SER A 99 0.28 0.46 -4.65
N PHE A 100 0.73 1.17 -3.61
CA PHE A 100 0.04 2.38 -3.15
C PHE A 100 -0.01 3.45 -4.24
N ALA A 101 1.09 3.69 -4.97
CA ALA A 101 1.12 4.64 -6.08
C ALA A 101 0.11 4.28 -7.18
N CYS A 102 0.03 3.01 -7.59
CA CYS A 102 -0.96 2.52 -8.55
C CYS A 102 -2.40 2.73 -8.06
N PHE A 103 -2.68 2.44 -6.79
CA PHE A 103 -3.99 2.65 -6.21
C PHE A 103 -4.40 4.14 -6.23
N PHE A 104 -3.52 5.04 -5.78
CA PHE A 104 -3.79 6.47 -5.78
C PHE A 104 -3.89 7.05 -7.19
N PHE A 105 -3.10 6.53 -8.13
CA PHE A 105 -3.19 6.91 -9.54
C PHE A 105 -4.52 6.46 -10.17
N LEU A 106 -4.98 5.24 -9.89
CA LEU A 106 -6.29 4.77 -10.34
C LEU A 106 -7.41 5.63 -9.75
N MET A 107 -7.35 5.93 -8.46
CA MET A 107 -8.32 6.83 -7.81
C MET A 107 -8.28 8.24 -8.38
N MET A 108 -7.11 8.75 -8.76
CA MET A 108 -6.96 10.02 -9.47
C MET A 108 -7.71 9.98 -10.81
N LEU A 109 -7.50 8.94 -11.63
CA LEU A 109 -8.18 8.76 -12.91
C LEU A 109 -9.71 8.69 -12.74
N LEU A 110 -10.18 7.96 -11.73
CA LEU A 110 -11.62 7.87 -11.42
C LEU A 110 -12.23 9.19 -10.96
N MET A 111 -11.44 10.11 -10.38
CA MET A 111 -11.91 11.41 -9.91
C MET A 111 -11.64 12.55 -10.89
N LEU A 112 -11.11 12.27 -12.09
CA LEU A 112 -10.93 13.29 -13.12
C LEU A 112 -12.28 13.93 -13.49
N CYS A 113 -12.25 15.26 -13.63
CA CYS A 113 -13.39 16.10 -14.04
C CYS A 113 -14.61 16.11 -13.10
N VAL A 114 -14.48 15.68 -11.84
CA VAL A 114 -15.53 15.86 -10.82
C VAL A 114 -15.58 17.33 -10.40
N LYS A 115 -16.74 17.97 -10.56
CA LYS A 115 -16.93 19.40 -10.26
C LYS A 115 -17.85 19.64 -9.07
N ARG A 116 -18.68 18.67 -8.70
CA ARG A 116 -19.73 18.84 -7.69
C ARG A 116 -19.74 17.71 -6.68
N SER A 117 -19.87 18.02 -5.40
CA SER A 117 -19.94 17.02 -4.32
C SER A 117 -21.16 16.09 -4.39
N LYS A 118 -22.16 16.44 -5.21
CA LYS A 118 -23.37 15.64 -5.48
C LYS A 118 -23.16 14.62 -6.60
N ASP A 119 -22.02 14.63 -7.29
CA ASP A 119 -21.71 13.64 -8.31
C ASP A 119 -21.68 12.25 -7.66
N PRO A 120 -22.26 11.19 -8.27
CA PRO A 120 -22.34 9.86 -7.66
C PRO A 120 -20.95 9.27 -7.32
N ARG A 121 -19.91 9.75 -8.02
CA ARG A 121 -18.50 9.47 -7.75
C ARG A 121 -18.02 9.90 -6.35
N SER A 122 -18.68 10.87 -5.72
CA SER A 122 -18.38 11.26 -4.34
C SER A 122 -18.65 10.13 -3.33
N GLY A 123 -19.58 9.23 -3.64
CA GLY A 123 -19.84 8.01 -2.89
C GLY A 123 -18.68 7.03 -2.94
N ILE A 124 -18.01 6.90 -4.09
CA ILE A 124 -16.78 6.10 -4.23
C ILE A 124 -15.63 6.74 -3.44
N GLN A 125 -15.47 8.06 -3.54
CA GLN A 125 -14.40 8.77 -2.83
C GLN A 125 -14.54 8.66 -1.31
N ASN A 126 -15.75 8.82 -0.78
CA ASN A 126 -16.00 8.88 0.66
C ASN A 126 -16.41 7.54 1.29
N GLY A 127 -16.90 6.59 0.49
CA GLY A 127 -17.39 5.27 0.94
C GLY A 127 -16.51 4.10 0.50
N PHE A 128 -17.08 2.89 0.57
CA PHE A 128 -16.51 1.63 0.06
C PHE A 128 -15.05 1.35 0.51
N TRP A 129 -14.73 1.62 1.78
CA TRP A 129 -13.38 1.44 2.33
C TRP A 129 -12.86 0.00 2.25
N VAL A 130 -13.72 -0.99 2.52
CA VAL A 130 -13.36 -2.41 2.43
C VAL A 130 -12.86 -2.78 1.03
N PHE A 131 -13.57 -2.34 -0.01
CA PHE A 131 -13.19 -2.60 -1.40
C PHE A 131 -11.87 -1.92 -1.75
N LYS A 132 -11.63 -0.69 -1.26
CA LYS A 132 -10.34 0.00 -1.48
C LYS A 132 -9.18 -0.76 -0.86
N ILE A 133 -9.34 -1.23 0.37
CA ILE A 133 -8.32 -2.05 1.05
C ILE A 133 -8.07 -3.35 0.29
N LEU A 134 -9.13 -4.04 -0.16
CA LEU A 134 -9.00 -5.24 -0.99
C LEU A 134 -8.25 -4.98 -2.30
N ILE A 135 -8.52 -3.85 -2.98
CA ILE A 135 -7.80 -3.46 -4.20
C ILE A 135 -6.31 -3.25 -3.89
N ILE A 136 -5.97 -2.54 -2.81
CA ILE A 136 -4.57 -2.32 -2.42
C ILE A 136 -3.86 -3.64 -2.13
N PHE A 137 -4.50 -4.56 -1.40
CA PHE A 137 -3.95 -5.89 -1.16
C PHE A 137 -3.78 -6.68 -2.46
N GLY A 138 -4.76 -6.65 -3.35
CA GLY A 138 -4.70 -7.32 -4.65
C GLY A 138 -3.57 -6.79 -5.53
N ILE A 139 -3.42 -5.47 -5.62
CA ILE A 139 -2.29 -4.86 -6.35
C ILE A 139 -0.98 -5.22 -5.66
N CYS A 140 -0.90 -5.18 -4.33
CA CYS A 140 0.32 -5.53 -3.58
C CYS A 140 0.76 -6.96 -3.88
N ILE A 141 -0.15 -7.93 -3.84
CA ILE A 141 0.15 -9.32 -4.22
C ILE A 141 0.54 -9.40 -5.70
N GLY A 142 -0.15 -8.67 -6.58
CA GLY A 142 0.13 -8.59 -8.00
C GLY A 142 1.55 -8.10 -8.32
N THR A 143 2.07 -7.12 -7.57
CA THR A 143 3.44 -6.60 -7.79
C THR A 143 4.52 -7.62 -7.45
N PHE A 144 4.21 -8.63 -6.62
CA PHE A 144 5.17 -9.71 -6.35
C PHE A 144 5.40 -10.64 -7.54
N PHE A 145 4.45 -10.72 -8.47
CA PHE A 145 4.59 -11.50 -9.71
C PHE A 145 5.44 -10.80 -10.77
N ILE A 146 5.78 -9.52 -10.59
CA ILE A 146 6.57 -8.78 -11.57
C ILE A 146 8.06 -9.17 -11.44
N PRO A 147 8.71 -9.68 -12.50
CA PRO A 147 10.10 -10.11 -12.43
C PRO A 147 11.06 -8.95 -12.18
N ASN A 148 12.16 -9.23 -11.49
CA ASN A 148 13.14 -8.24 -11.02
C ASN A 148 13.96 -7.55 -12.13
N LYS A 149 13.79 -7.97 -13.39
CA LYS A 149 14.63 -7.54 -14.53
C LYS A 149 14.50 -6.04 -14.90
N GLY A 150 13.65 -5.26 -14.22
CA GLY A 150 13.50 -3.82 -14.49
C GLY A 150 12.99 -2.95 -13.33
N PHE A 151 12.77 -3.50 -12.13
CA PHE A 151 12.17 -2.74 -11.01
C PHE A 151 13.18 -1.87 -10.25
N ALA A 152 14.42 -2.34 -10.12
CA ALA A 152 15.53 -1.56 -9.59
C ALA A 152 16.82 -2.03 -10.27
N PRO A 153 17.62 -1.14 -10.88
CA PRO A 153 18.93 -1.53 -11.39
C PRO A 153 19.80 -1.96 -10.20
N SER A 154 20.06 -3.26 -10.09
CA SER A 154 20.86 -3.84 -9.00
C SER A 154 22.24 -3.18 -8.89
N LYS A 155 22.79 -2.68 -10.01
CA LYS A 155 24.04 -1.91 -10.07
C LYS A 155 24.06 -0.64 -9.20
N LEU A 156 22.92 -0.01 -8.91
CA LEU A 156 22.85 1.17 -8.03
C LEU A 156 22.80 0.83 -6.53
N ILE A 157 22.48 -0.42 -6.17
CA ILE A 157 22.31 -0.85 -4.77
C ILE A 157 23.59 -1.47 -4.20
N ILE A 158 24.45 -2.01 -5.08
CA ILE A 158 25.65 -2.77 -4.74
C ILE A 158 26.93 -1.90 -4.83
N ASN A 159 26.83 -0.65 -5.30
CA ASN A 159 27.93 0.33 -5.33
C ASN A 159 27.88 1.20 -4.06
#